data_AF-A0A7C0UAL0-F1
#
_entry.id   AF-A0A7C0UAL0-F1
#
_cell.length_a   1.000
_cell.length_b   1.000
_cell.length_c   1.000
_cell.angle_alpha   90.00
_cell.angle_beta   90.00
_cell.angle_gamma   90.00
#
_symmetry.space_group_name_H-M   'P 1'
#
loop_
_entity.id
_entity.type
_entity.pdbx_description
1 polymer ?
#
loop_
_entity_poly.entity_id
_entity_poly.type
_entity_poly.pdbx_seq_one_letter_code
_entity_poly.pdbx_strand_id
1 'polypeptide(L)'
;MELEKKYRLRVKNCIGTIIDVHRIIGDKYDNEDFLAQFEELKQTVDCLDMNMVSEGDVLMVERATNALLKELRAIFKAGELGPVYQEPKN
;
A
#
# COMPACT_ATOMS: atom_id res chain seq x y z
N MET A 1 -17.89 -10.25 -11.87
CA MET A 1 -17.91 -8.78 -11.99
C MET A 1 -17.76 -8.08 -10.64
N GLU A 2 -18.68 -8.26 -9.66
CA GLU A 2 -18.53 -7.60 -8.34
C GLU A 2 -17.35 -8.14 -7.51
N LEU A 3 -17.09 -9.46 -7.56
CA LEU A 3 -15.95 -10.06 -6.86
C LEU A 3 -14.60 -9.58 -7.41
N GLU A 4 -14.48 -9.50 -8.73
CA GLU A 4 -13.29 -8.96 -9.41
C GLU A 4 -13.03 -7.51 -9.00
N LYS A 5 -14.07 -6.66 -9.00
CA LYS A 5 -13.94 -5.26 -8.56
C LYS A 5 -13.47 -5.19 -7.10
N LYS A 6 -14.01 -6.06 -6.24
CA LYS A 6 -13.59 -6.17 -4.83
C LYS A 6 -12.12 -6.56 -4.72
N TYR A 7 -11.64 -7.55 -5.48
CA TYR A 7 -10.25 -8.00 -5.43
C TYR A 7 -9.29 -6.92 -5.92
N ARG A 8 -9.62 -6.30 -7.06
CA ARG A 8 -8.86 -5.16 -7.59
C ARG A 8 -8.76 -4.04 -6.57
N LEU A 9 -9.89 -3.65 -5.96
CA LEU A 9 -9.91 -2.58 -4.97
C LEU A 9 -9.02 -2.90 -3.76
N ARG A 10 -9.08 -4.13 -3.23
CA ARG A 10 -8.25 -4.56 -2.09
C ARG A 10 -6.76 -4.51 -2.40
N VAL A 11 -6.36 -5.03 -3.56
CA VAL A 11 -4.96 -5.00 -3.99
C VAL A 11 -4.49 -3.56 -4.20
N LYS A 12 -5.31 -2.71 -4.86
CA LYS A 12 -5.00 -1.29 -5.05
C LYS A 12 -4.88 -0.53 -3.73
N ASN A 13 -5.71 -0.85 -2.75
CA ASN A 13 -5.60 -0.24 -1.42
C ASN A 13 -4.28 -0.63 -0.74
N CYS A 14 -3.87 -1.89 -0.81
CA CYS A 14 -2.58 -2.34 -0.27
C CYS A 14 -1.40 -1.55 -0.87
N ILE A 15 -1.36 -1.46 -2.21
CA ILE A 15 -0.30 -0.73 -2.92
C ILE A 15 -0.36 0.77 -2.59
N GLY A 16 -1.57 1.35 -2.56
CA GLY A 16 -1.78 2.76 -2.20
C GLY A 16 -1.25 3.08 -0.81
N THR A 17 -1.52 2.23 0.18
CA THR A 17 -0.99 2.41 1.53
C THR A 17 0.53 2.34 1.58
N ILE A 18 1.17 1.46 0.80
CA ILE A 18 2.64 1.41 0.71
C ILE A 18 3.19 2.70 0.10
N ILE A 19 2.58 3.21 -0.97
CA ILE A 19 2.97 4.49 -1.59
C ILE A 19 2.86 5.64 -0.59
N ASP A 20 1.75 5.74 0.13
CA ASP A 20 1.51 6.83 1.09
C ASP A 20 2.55 6.81 2.23
N VAL A 21 2.85 5.61 2.76
CA VAL A 21 3.87 5.42 3.79
C VAL A 21 5.26 5.77 3.26
N HIS A 22 5.59 5.29 2.06
CA HIS A 22 6.89 5.53 1.45
C HIS A 22 7.09 7.01 1.12
N ARG A 23 6.05 7.74 0.70
CA ARG A 23 6.14 9.18 0.42
C ARG A 23 6.59 9.95 1.67
N ILE A 24 6.01 9.63 2.83
CA ILE A 24 6.36 10.28 4.10
C ILE A 24 7.79 9.96 4.55
N ILE A 25 8.23 8.72 4.33
CA ILE A 25 9.62 8.32 4.62
C ILE A 25 10.56 9.02 3.63
N GLY A 26 10.26 8.98 2.33
CA GLY A 26 11.04 9.60 1.26
C GLY A 26 11.23 11.09 1.47
N ASP A 27 10.14 11.83 1.75
CA ASP A 27 10.18 13.27 2.04
C ASP A 27 11.13 13.63 3.20
N LYS A 28 11.31 12.71 4.16
CA LYS A 28 12.20 12.93 5.31
C LYS A 28 13.64 12.47 5.07
N TYR A 29 13.84 11.38 4.35
CA TYR A 29 15.14 10.71 4.22
C TYR A 29 15.75 10.79 2.80
N ASP A 30 15.15 11.59 1.90
CA ASP A 30 15.61 11.84 0.52
C ASP A 30 15.78 10.55 -0.30
N ASN A 31 14.79 9.65 -0.20
CA ASN A 31 14.79 8.34 -0.85
C ASN A 31 13.52 8.19 -1.70
N GLU A 32 13.60 8.55 -2.99
CA GLU A 32 12.46 8.54 -3.91
C GLU A 32 12.40 7.31 -4.83
N ASP A 33 13.48 6.52 -4.92
CA ASP A 33 13.71 5.53 -5.99
C ASP A 33 12.63 4.45 -6.11
N PHE A 34 11.96 4.10 -5.01
CA PHE A 34 10.94 3.05 -5.01
C PHE A 34 9.51 3.55 -5.28
N LEU A 35 9.23 4.86 -5.20
CA LEU A 35 7.88 5.40 -5.38
C LEU A 35 7.34 5.14 -6.79
N ALA A 36 8.18 5.37 -7.80
CA ALA A 36 7.79 5.17 -9.20
C ALA A 36 7.40 3.71 -9.49
N GLN A 37 8.12 2.75 -8.90
CA GLN A 37 7.85 1.31 -9.07
C GLN A 37 6.50 0.91 -8.45
N PHE A 38 6.16 1.46 -7.28
CA PHE A 38 4.87 1.18 -6.66
C PHE A 38 3.70 1.82 -7.41
N GLU A 39 3.88 3.03 -7.96
CA GLU A 39 2.86 3.66 -8.82
C GLU A 39 2.66 2.88 -10.13
N GLU A 40 3.75 2.39 -10.75
CA GLU A 40 3.67 1.50 -11.91
C GLU A 40 2.96 0.18 -11.58
N LEU A 41 3.25 -0.42 -10.43
CA LEU A 41 2.57 -1.62 -9.95
C LEU A 41 1.07 -1.36 -9.77
N LYS A 42 0.69 -0.21 -9.20
CA LYS A 42 -0.71 0.19 -9.01
C LYS A 42 -1.46 0.30 -10.35
N GLN A 43 -0.80 0.81 -11.39
CA GLN A 43 -1.35 0.89 -12.75
C GLN A 43 -1.42 -0.51 -13.40
N THR A 44 -0.41 -1.34 -13.21
CA THR A 44 -0.39 -2.72 -13.72
C THR A 44 -1.54 -3.55 -13.15
N VAL A 45 -1.89 -3.31 -11.89
CA VAL A 45 -3.06 -3.95 -11.26
C VAL A 45 -4.37 -3.58 -11.95
N ASP A 46 -4.48 -2.46 -12.66
CA ASP A 46 -5.67 -2.15 -13.46
C ASP A 46 -5.79 -3.04 -14.71
N CYS A 47 -4.68 -3.60 -15.20
CA CYS A 47 -4.65 -4.49 -16.36
C CYS A 47 -4.73 -5.98 -16.00
N LEU A 48 -4.62 -6.34 -14.72
CA LEU A 48 -4.72 -7.73 -14.28
C LEU A 48 -6.12 -8.30 -14.53
N ASP A 49 -6.19 -9.52 -15.06
CA ASP A 49 -7.42 -10.30 -15.12
C ASP A 49 -7.71 -10.91 -13.75
N MET A 50 -8.65 -10.29 -13.03
CA MET A 50 -9.01 -10.70 -11.67
C MET A 50 -9.81 -12.00 -11.63
N ASN A 51 -10.25 -12.55 -12.77
CA ASN A 51 -10.90 -13.85 -12.80
C ASN A 51 -9.93 -15.00 -12.54
N MET A 52 -8.62 -14.76 -12.72
CA MET A 52 -7.55 -15.71 -12.43
C MET A 52 -7.01 -15.56 -11.00
N VAL A 53 -7.53 -14.61 -10.22
CA VAL A 53 -7.07 -14.29 -8.86
C VAL A 53 -8.02 -14.91 -7.85
N SER A 54 -7.46 -15.65 -6.89
CA SER A 54 -8.22 -16.22 -5.78
C SER A 54 -8.24 -15.29 -4.55
N GLU A 55 -9.18 -15.53 -3.64
CA GLU A 55 -9.18 -14.89 -2.32
C GLU A 55 -7.84 -15.10 -1.60
N GLY A 56 -7.23 -16.29 -1.75
CA GLY A 56 -5.96 -16.63 -1.14
C GLY A 56 -4.82 -15.73 -1.60
N ASP A 57 -4.78 -15.40 -2.89
CA ASP A 57 -3.79 -14.50 -3.47
C ASP A 57 -3.94 -13.07 -2.92
N VAL A 58 -5.18 -12.58 -2.85
CA VAL A 58 -5.47 -11.25 -2.26
C VAL A 58 -5.06 -11.21 -0.78
N LEU A 59 -5.40 -12.27 -0.02
CA LEU A 59 -4.99 -12.38 1.39
C LEU A 59 -3.47 -12.44 1.55
N MET A 60 -2.75 -13.03 0.61
CA MET A 60 -1.29 -13.05 0.62
C MET A 60 -0.73 -11.62 0.50
N VAL A 61 -1.25 -10.83 -0.44
CA VAL A 61 -0.87 -9.42 -0.61
C VAL A 61 -1.20 -8.60 0.64
N GLU A 62 -2.39 -8.76 1.21
CA GLU A 62 -2.79 -8.08 2.44
C GLU A 62 -1.89 -8.45 3.63
N ARG A 63 -1.50 -9.73 3.76
CA ARG A 63 -0.60 -10.19 4.82
C ARG A 63 0.80 -9.61 4.67
N ALA A 64 1.36 -9.65 3.45
CA ALA A 64 2.67 -9.07 3.17
C ALA A 64 2.70 -7.57 3.45
N THR A 65 1.66 -6.85 3.00
CA THR A 65 1.48 -5.41 3.26
C THR A 65 1.43 -5.13 4.76
N ASN A 66 0.61 -5.87 5.51
CA ASN A 66 0.50 -5.69 6.97
C ASN A 66 1.80 -6.04 7.72
N ALA A 67 2.59 -7.01 7.25
CA ALA A 67 3.89 -7.33 7.83
C ALA A 67 4.86 -6.16 7.64
N LEU A 68 4.97 -5.62 6.42
CA LEU A 68 5.78 -4.43 6.12
C LEU A 68 5.39 -3.24 7.00
N LEU A 69 4.08 -2.94 7.10
CA LEU A 69 3.60 -1.82 7.93
C LEU A 69 3.94 -1.99 9.41
N LYS A 70 3.98 -3.22 9.93
CA LYS A 70 4.40 -3.49 11.31
C LYS A 70 5.88 -3.20 11.52
N GLU A 71 6.73 -3.53 10.56
CA GLU A 71 8.17 -3.24 10.61
C GLU A 71 8.41 -1.72 10.57
N LEU A 72 7.73 -1.02 9.67
CA LEU A 72 7.84 0.44 9.54
C LEU A 72 7.25 1.19 10.75
N ARG A 73 6.35 0.58 11.52
CA ARG A 73 5.73 1.19 12.72
C ARG A 73 6.76 1.75 13.71
N ALA A 74 7.91 1.11 13.84
CA ALA A 74 8.97 1.57 14.72
C ALA A 74 9.50 2.97 14.34
N ILE A 75 9.62 3.23 13.03
CA ILE A 75 10.09 4.51 12.47
C ILE A 75 9.10 5.64 12.79
N PHE A 76 7.80 5.38 12.63
CA PHE A 76 6.76 6.35 12.97
C PHE A 76 6.62 6.59 14.49
N LYS A 77 6.77 5.54 15.30
CA LYS A 77 6.68 5.65 16.76
C LYS A 77 7.85 6.34 17.42
N ALA A 78 9.02 6.37 16.79
CA ALA A 78 10.19 7.10 17.31
C ALA A 78 9.96 8.63 17.38
N GLY A 79 8.78 9.13 17.00
CA GLY A 79 8.45 10.56 17.00
C GLY A 79 9.06 11.32 15.83
N GLU A 80 9.69 10.59 14.92
CA GLU A 80 10.46 11.12 13.82
C GLU A 80 9.59 11.44 12.59
N LEU A 81 8.44 10.79 12.44
CA LEU A 81 7.50 10.98 11.35
C LEU A 81 6.09 11.24 11.91
N GLY A 82 5.35 12.14 11.25
CA GLY A 82 3.95 12.40 11.56
C GLY A 82 3.03 11.24 11.14
N PRO A 83 1.72 11.31 11.49
CA PRO A 83 0.76 10.29 11.07
C PRO A 83 0.63 10.23 9.54
N VAL A 84 0.44 9.03 8.99
CA VAL A 84 0.28 8.83 7.54
C VAL A 84 -0.98 9.48 7.02
N TYR A 85 -2.08 9.32 7.76
CA TYR A 85 -3.37 9.93 7.46
C TYR A 85 -3.79 10.79 8.66
N GLN A 86 -4.35 11.96 8.38
CA GLN A 86 -4.93 12.81 9.41
C GLN A 86 -6.19 12.16 9.98
N GLU A 87 -6.41 12.29 11.30
CA GLU A 87 -7.70 11.93 11.86
C GLU A 87 -8.78 12.89 11.33
N PRO A 88 -9.96 12.39 10.94
CA PRO A 88 -11.05 13.25 10.50
C PRO A 88 -11.42 14.22 11.63
N LYS A 89 -11.42 15.53 11.32
CA LYS A 89 -11.90 16.56 12.25
C LYS A 89 -13.43 16.48 12.28
N ASN A 90 -13.98 16.00 13.39
CA ASN A 90 -15.40 16.12 13.72
C ASN A 90 -15.76 17.58 14.07
#